data_AF-A0A0B7FTI7-F1
#
_entry.id   AF-A0A0B7FTI7-F1
#
_cell.length_a   1.000
_cell.length_b   1.000
_cell.length_c   1.000
_cell.angle_alpha   90.00
_cell.angle_beta   90.00
_cell.angle_gamma   90.00
#
_symmetry.space_group_name_H-M   'P 1'
#
loop_
_entity.id
_entity.type
_entity.pdbx_description
1 polymer ?
#
loop_
_entity_poly.entity_id
_entity_poly.type
_entity_poly.pdbx_seq_one_letter_code
_entity_poly.pdbx_strand_id
1 'polypeptide(L)'
;MALFLKTSLELLDYFPQIHQTVEGPLVKKRIKAAYKSYIQSTEAGTQAIPPPPPPEPPIKPMYSNVACMAEPIANTAPATTPNPSKPKWGTFPRDSPPPTTSQPRARDFKPSAQTATTPPKHPLAKQVQLVALIAKHPNPFSSTAPCWKSAPIKSFPNIAKEVKAQAPGCALLGLRPSCTGNLIMSFTPHSSPTTLLSKLDNLRKIFELSPDTPILHNTPWSTIHIANVPTHTNKEDTVFDQATITKAVLGNPVFAGLALTSPPKWLHHPSKISGPRSSVVLSIEDPSGTLAQTILNTPLFMFGSPVRVKPWLPVPSPPPQIHPDPADMDCA
;
A
#
# COMPACT_ATOMS: atom_id res chain seq x y z
N MET A 1 -6.75 -23.33 12.66
CA MET A 1 -7.80 -23.95 11.82
C MET A 1 -9.06 -24.29 12.62
N ALA A 2 -8.97 -24.99 13.76
CA ALA A 2 -10.14 -25.27 14.63
C ALA A 2 -10.94 -24.03 15.02
N LEU A 3 -10.27 -22.95 15.45
CA LEU A 3 -10.95 -21.71 15.85
C LEU A 3 -11.74 -21.11 14.68
N PHE A 4 -11.17 -21.11 13.47
CA PHE A 4 -11.83 -20.62 12.25
C PHE A 4 -13.09 -21.43 11.93
N LEU A 5 -12.99 -22.76 11.91
CA LEU A 5 -14.12 -23.65 11.62
C LEU A 5 -15.24 -23.54 12.67
N LYS A 6 -14.88 -23.37 13.95
CA LYS A 6 -15.83 -23.13 15.04
C LYS A 6 -16.55 -21.79 14.86
N THR A 7 -15.82 -20.70 14.60
CA THR A 7 -16.41 -19.38 14.35
C THR A 7 -17.27 -19.36 13.08
N SER A 8 -16.92 -20.13 12.04
CA SER A 8 -17.76 -20.26 10.84
C SER A 8 -19.09 -20.97 11.11
N LEU A 9 -19.12 -21.96 12.02
CA LEU A 9 -20.37 -22.61 12.44
C LEU A 9 -21.24 -21.64 13.25
N GLU A 10 -20.65 -20.91 14.19
CA GLU A 10 -21.36 -19.91 14.99
C GLU A 10 -21.96 -18.82 14.09
N LEU A 11 -21.20 -18.29 13.13
CA LEU A 11 -21.70 -17.30 12.17
C LEU A 11 -22.88 -17.83 11.35
N LEU A 12 -22.86 -19.09 10.90
CA LEU A 12 -23.99 -19.68 10.17
C LEU A 12 -25.27 -19.74 11.00
N ASP A 13 -25.16 -19.91 12.33
CA ASP A 13 -26.32 -19.89 13.23
C ASP A 13 -26.85 -18.45 13.47
N TYR A 14 -26.00 -17.43 13.34
CA TYR A 14 -26.39 -16.01 13.45
C TYR A 14 -27.05 -15.42 12.20
N PHE A 15 -26.89 -16.05 11.03
CA PHE A 15 -27.45 -15.57 9.76
C PHE A 15 -28.50 -16.54 9.18
N PRO A 16 -29.75 -16.54 9.69
CA PRO A 16 -30.80 -17.47 9.25
C PRO A 16 -31.15 -17.34 7.76
N GLN A 17 -30.84 -16.20 7.14
CA GLN A 17 -31.01 -15.97 5.70
C GLN A 17 -30.11 -16.89 4.86
N ILE A 18 -28.89 -17.21 5.33
CA ILE A 18 -27.99 -18.15 4.64
C ILE A 18 -28.56 -19.56 4.72
N HIS A 19 -29.24 -19.89 5.83
CA HIS A 19 -29.92 -21.17 6.02
C HIS A 19 -31.11 -21.40 5.07
N GLN A 20 -31.72 -20.33 4.57
CA GLN A 20 -32.85 -20.37 3.63
C GLN A 20 -32.41 -20.46 2.17
N THR A 21 -31.12 -20.26 1.87
CA THR A 21 -30.59 -20.51 0.53
C THR A 21 -30.50 -22.01 0.27
N VAL A 22 -30.66 -22.42 -1.00
CA VAL A 22 -30.58 -23.83 -1.43
C VAL A 22 -29.28 -24.49 -0.98
N GLU A 23 -28.20 -23.71 -0.85
CA GLU A 23 -26.88 -24.20 -0.44
C GLU A 23 -26.60 -24.16 1.07
N GLY A 24 -27.39 -23.43 1.86
CA GLY A 24 -27.17 -23.25 3.30
C GLY A 24 -26.99 -24.57 4.07
N PRO A 25 -27.89 -25.57 3.89
CA PRO A 25 -27.74 -26.88 4.51
C PRO A 25 -26.47 -27.63 4.07
N LEU A 26 -26.08 -27.50 2.80
CA LEU A 26 -24.90 -28.15 2.24
C LEU A 26 -23.60 -27.55 2.79
N VAL A 27 -23.52 -26.22 2.86
CA VAL A 27 -22.37 -25.49 3.42
C VAL A 27 -22.18 -25.84 4.90
N LYS A 28 -23.26 -25.86 5.69
CA LYS A 28 -23.21 -26.26 7.10
C LYS A 28 -22.72 -27.70 7.27
N LYS A 29 -23.16 -28.63 6.40
CA LYS A 29 -22.71 -30.03 6.41
C LYS A 29 -21.21 -30.15 6.10
N ARG A 30 -20.70 -29.41 5.11
CA ARG A 30 -19.27 -29.41 4.75
C ARG A 30 -18.38 -28.87 5.87
N ILE A 31 -18.77 -27.77 6.51
CA ILE A 31 -18.00 -27.19 7.62
C ILE A 31 -17.98 -28.13 8.84
N LYS A 32 -19.12 -28.76 9.17
CA LYS A 32 -19.17 -29.77 10.24
C LYS A 32 -18.27 -30.98 9.96
N ALA A 33 -18.25 -31.46 8.71
CA ALA A 33 -17.39 -32.58 8.31
C ALA A 33 -15.90 -32.21 8.42
N ALA A 34 -15.52 -31.01 7.94
CA ALA A 34 -14.15 -30.51 8.06
C ALA A 34 -13.71 -30.32 9.51
N TYR A 35 -14.59 -29.81 10.38
CA TYR A 35 -14.30 -29.67 11.81
C TYR A 35 -14.09 -31.03 12.48
N LYS A 36 -14.96 -32.01 12.20
CA LYS A 36 -14.82 -33.37 12.74
C LYS A 36 -13.52 -34.03 12.29
N SER A 37 -13.16 -33.91 11.01
CA SER A 37 -11.90 -34.45 10.48
C SER A 37 -10.69 -33.80 11.14
N TYR A 38 -10.71 -32.48 11.37
CA TYR A 38 -9.63 -31.78 12.05
C TYR A 38 -9.41 -32.28 13.50
N ILE A 39 -10.48 -32.47 14.26
CA ILE A 39 -10.38 -32.99 15.65
C ILE A 39 -9.78 -34.39 15.65
N GLN A 40 -10.23 -35.28 14.76
CA GLN A 40 -9.71 -36.65 14.65
C GLN A 40 -8.20 -36.68 14.29
N SER A 41 -7.75 -35.81 13.39
CA SER A 41 -6.32 -35.70 13.05
C SER A 41 -5.47 -35.12 14.19
N THR A 42 -6.07 -34.32 15.08
CA THR A 42 -5.35 -33.72 16.21
C THR A 42 -5.18 -34.73 17.35
N GLU A 43 -6.16 -35.61 17.57
CA GLU A 43 -6.09 -36.68 18.57
C GLU A 43 -5.10 -37.79 18.19
N ALA A 44 -4.92 -38.06 16.89
CA ALA A 44 -3.96 -39.05 16.40
C ALA A 44 -2.48 -38.61 16.47
N GLY A 45 -2.20 -37.33 16.75
CA GLY A 45 -0.85 -36.74 16.71
C GLY A 45 -0.12 -36.63 18.05
N THR A 46 -0.69 -37.11 19.15
CA THR A 46 -0.07 -36.97 20.49
C THR A 46 0.68 -38.23 20.90
N GLN A 47 1.88 -38.46 20.34
CA GLN A 47 2.94 -39.21 20.99
C GLN A 47 4.31 -38.91 20.36
N ALA A 48 5.13 -38.15 21.10
CA ALA A 48 6.59 -38.30 21.26
C ALA A 48 7.15 -36.96 21.77
N ILE A 49 7.39 -36.86 23.07
CA ILE A 49 8.18 -35.78 23.66
C ILE A 49 9.65 -36.08 23.31
N PRO A 50 10.37 -35.21 22.58
CA PRO A 50 11.80 -35.38 22.39
C PRO A 50 12.56 -35.09 23.71
N PRO A 51 13.66 -35.82 24.00
CA PRO A 51 14.42 -35.63 25.22
C PRO A 51 15.10 -34.24 25.28
N PRO A 52 15.32 -33.70 26.48
CA PRO A 52 15.87 -32.36 26.66
C PRO A 52 17.33 -32.25 26.18
N PRO A 53 17.73 -31.11 25.60
CA PRO A 53 19.08 -30.89 25.14
C PRO A 53 20.09 -30.71 26.30
N PRO A 54 21.38 -31.03 26.09
CA PRO A 54 22.42 -30.94 27.13
C PRO A 54 22.74 -29.48 27.52
N PRO A 55 23.23 -29.23 28.76
CA PRO A 55 23.56 -27.90 29.24
C PRO A 55 24.80 -27.31 28.55
N GLU A 56 24.69 -26.04 28.15
CA GLU A 56 25.70 -25.26 27.43
C GLU A 56 26.80 -24.73 28.38
N PRO A 57 28.09 -24.70 27.99
CA PRO A 57 29.19 -24.29 28.86
C PRO A 57 29.30 -22.75 29.04
N PRO A 58 29.90 -22.28 30.15
CA PRO A 58 29.90 -20.87 30.52
C PRO A 58 30.82 -20.00 29.65
N ILE A 59 30.28 -18.87 29.21
CA ILE A 59 30.94 -17.84 28.40
C ILE A 59 31.92 -17.04 29.27
N LYS A 60 33.22 -17.06 28.92
CA LYS A 60 34.24 -16.15 29.49
C LYS A 60 34.20 -14.79 28.76
N PRO A 61 34.16 -13.65 29.46
CA PRO A 61 34.32 -12.35 28.82
C PRO A 61 35.81 -12.08 28.55
N MET A 62 36.15 -11.88 27.27
CA MET A 62 37.49 -11.51 26.84
C MET A 62 37.57 -9.98 26.77
N TYR A 63 38.18 -9.37 27.79
CA TYR A 63 38.68 -8.01 27.75
C TYR A 63 40.01 -8.01 26.96
N SER A 64 40.11 -7.20 25.91
CA SER A 64 41.42 -6.80 25.38
C SER A 64 41.34 -5.42 24.72
N ASN A 65 42.05 -4.50 25.40
CA ASN A 65 42.50 -3.17 25.02
C ASN A 65 43.01 -3.06 23.58
N VAL A 66 42.76 -1.92 22.93
CA VAL A 66 43.81 -1.15 22.24
C VAL A 66 43.52 0.34 22.40
N ALA A 67 44.47 1.06 22.99
CA ALA A 67 44.53 2.51 23.09
C ALA A 67 45.50 3.07 22.03
N CYS A 68 45.25 4.33 21.64
CA CYS A 68 46.19 5.34 21.14
C CYS A 68 47.04 5.04 19.90
N MET A 69 46.84 5.83 18.83
CA MET A 69 47.75 6.92 18.48
C MET A 69 47.02 7.93 17.58
N ALA A 70 47.07 9.19 17.99
CA ALA A 70 46.92 10.36 17.12
C ALA A 70 48.33 10.92 16.87
N GLU A 71 48.62 11.41 15.66
CA GLU A 71 49.16 12.76 15.42
C GLU A 71 49.42 13.03 13.92
N PRO A 72 49.53 14.31 13.52
CA PRO A 72 49.19 14.81 12.18
C PRO A 72 50.41 15.03 11.28
N ILE A 73 50.19 15.09 9.97
CA ILE A 73 51.17 15.66 9.03
C ILE A 73 50.49 16.74 8.18
N ALA A 74 51.17 17.88 8.14
CA ALA A 74 50.77 19.13 7.53
C ALA A 74 50.92 19.15 6.00
N ASN A 75 50.06 19.97 5.39
CA ASN A 75 50.28 20.86 4.25
C ASN A 75 51.40 20.53 3.25
N THR A 76 51.01 20.25 2.01
CA THR A 76 51.65 20.81 0.81
C THR A 76 50.61 20.97 -0.31
N ALA A 77 50.45 22.18 -0.83
CA ALA A 77 49.73 22.51 -2.06
C ALA A 77 50.74 23.03 -3.10
N PRO A 78 50.34 23.41 -4.33
CA PRO A 78 49.64 22.62 -5.35
C PRO A 78 50.49 22.56 -6.64
N ALA A 79 50.29 21.53 -7.49
CA ALA A 79 50.90 21.50 -8.82
C ALA A 79 49.86 21.12 -9.90
N THR A 80 49.52 22.15 -10.68
CA THR A 80 49.42 22.17 -12.15
C THR A 80 48.59 21.10 -12.86
N THR A 81 47.43 21.58 -13.32
CA THR A 81 46.58 21.08 -14.41
C THR A 81 47.36 20.71 -15.68
N PRO A 82 46.91 19.66 -16.40
CA PRO A 82 46.75 19.81 -17.84
C PRO A 82 45.33 19.47 -18.30
N ASN A 83 44.85 20.39 -19.12
CA ASN A 83 43.61 20.45 -19.88
C ASN A 83 43.63 19.46 -21.06
N PRO A 84 42.59 18.62 -21.25
CA PRO A 84 42.31 18.03 -22.55
C PRO A 84 41.10 18.70 -23.23
N SER A 85 41.42 19.50 -24.26
CA SER A 85 40.82 19.48 -25.60
C SER A 85 39.29 19.40 -25.70
N LYS A 86 38.66 20.57 -25.92
CA LYS A 86 37.29 20.71 -26.41
C LYS A 86 37.12 20.06 -27.79
N PRO A 87 36.04 19.29 -28.04
CA PRO A 87 35.67 18.90 -29.39
C PRO A 87 35.10 20.10 -30.18
N LYS A 88 35.68 20.30 -31.37
CA LYS A 88 35.35 21.30 -32.38
C LYS A 88 34.03 20.89 -33.08
N TRP A 89 32.92 21.56 -32.78
CA TRP A 89 31.70 21.44 -33.58
C TRP A 89 31.82 22.38 -34.78
N GLY A 90 31.84 21.80 -35.98
CA GLY A 90 31.89 22.52 -37.25
C GLY A 90 30.60 23.32 -37.50
N THR A 91 30.80 24.57 -37.89
CA THR A 91 29.79 25.48 -38.42
C THR A 91 29.34 24.99 -39.79
N PHE A 92 28.05 24.66 -39.94
CA PHE A 92 27.44 24.44 -41.26
C PHE A 92 26.95 25.79 -41.83
N PRO A 93 27.13 26.06 -43.13
CA PRO A 93 26.63 27.27 -43.78
C PRO A 93 25.10 27.32 -43.82
N ARG A 94 24.63 28.56 -43.66
CA ARG A 94 23.26 29.03 -43.73
C ARG A 94 22.96 29.36 -45.19
N ASP A 95 22.13 28.56 -45.86
CA ASP A 95 21.46 28.95 -47.09
C ASP A 95 19.95 28.92 -46.86
N SER A 96 19.36 30.13 -46.82
CA SER A 96 17.93 30.36 -46.91
C SER A 96 17.65 31.11 -48.22
N PRO A 97 16.60 30.73 -48.95
CA PRO A 97 15.80 31.68 -49.73
C PRO A 97 14.36 31.79 -49.18
N PRO A 98 13.60 32.83 -49.58
CA PRO A 98 12.71 33.61 -48.71
C PRO A 98 11.30 33.03 -48.54
N PRO A 99 10.52 33.52 -47.55
CA PRO A 99 9.14 33.11 -47.36
C PRO A 99 8.23 33.74 -48.41
N THR A 100 7.50 32.90 -49.14
CA THR A 100 6.39 33.31 -49.99
C THR A 100 5.21 33.72 -49.12
N THR A 101 4.91 35.01 -49.15
CA THR A 101 3.73 35.65 -48.56
C THR A 101 2.46 35.10 -49.19
N SER A 102 1.71 34.26 -48.47
CA SER A 102 0.30 33.96 -48.78
C SER A 102 -0.58 34.54 -47.67
N GLN A 103 -1.33 35.57 -48.05
CA GLN A 103 -2.32 36.24 -47.21
C GLN A 103 -3.39 35.24 -46.71
N PRO A 104 -3.77 35.26 -45.43
CA PRO A 104 -5.04 34.71 -45.01
C PRO A 104 -6.16 35.71 -45.35
N ARG A 105 -7.05 35.26 -46.24
CA ARG A 105 -8.31 35.91 -46.59
C ARG A 105 -9.14 36.14 -45.32
N ALA A 106 -9.45 37.39 -45.02
CA ALA A 106 -10.46 37.75 -44.03
C ALA A 106 -11.78 37.05 -44.39
N ARG A 107 -12.29 36.21 -43.49
CA ARG A 107 -13.70 35.84 -43.47
C ARG A 107 -14.31 36.47 -42.22
N ASP A 108 -15.07 37.52 -42.45
CA ASP A 108 -16.03 38.06 -41.52
C ASP A 108 -17.10 37.00 -41.24
N PHE A 109 -17.06 36.41 -40.05
CA PHE A 109 -18.20 35.70 -39.46
C PHE A 109 -18.47 36.28 -38.07
N LYS A 110 -19.40 37.23 -38.07
CA LYS A 110 -20.44 37.56 -37.08
C LYS A 110 -20.27 36.97 -35.65
N PRO A 111 -20.25 37.80 -34.60
CA PRO A 111 -20.27 37.32 -33.22
C PRO A 111 -21.67 36.83 -32.87
N SER A 112 -21.82 35.53 -32.63
CA SER A 112 -23.06 34.94 -32.10
C SER A 112 -22.78 34.25 -30.78
N ALA A 113 -23.21 34.92 -29.72
CA ALA A 113 -23.83 34.41 -28.50
C ALA A 113 -23.23 33.19 -27.78
N GLN A 114 -22.98 33.43 -26.48
CA GLN A 114 -22.99 32.49 -25.36
C GLN A 114 -21.75 31.60 -25.21
N THR A 115 -20.72 32.20 -24.62
CA THR A 115 -19.83 31.49 -23.70
C THR A 115 -20.69 30.93 -22.56
N ALA A 116 -21.09 29.66 -22.68
CA ALA A 116 -21.56 28.91 -21.53
C ALA A 116 -20.36 28.77 -20.58
N THR A 117 -20.24 29.70 -19.63
CA THR A 117 -19.42 29.52 -18.44
C THR A 117 -19.89 28.25 -17.77
N THR A 118 -19.14 27.17 -17.98
CA THR A 118 -19.25 25.98 -17.16
C THR A 118 -19.09 26.46 -15.72
N PRO A 119 -20.04 26.18 -14.81
CA PRO A 119 -19.86 26.57 -13.43
C PRO A 119 -18.54 25.97 -12.95
N PRO A 120 -17.71 26.74 -12.22
CA PRO A 120 -16.47 26.21 -11.70
C PRO A 120 -16.82 24.93 -10.94
N LYS A 121 -16.25 23.80 -11.35
CA LYS A 121 -16.31 22.55 -10.59
C LYS A 121 -15.64 22.87 -9.26
N HIS A 122 -16.42 23.30 -8.27
CA HIS A 122 -15.94 23.37 -6.90
C HIS A 122 -15.41 21.97 -6.59
N PRO A 123 -14.11 21.82 -6.28
CA PRO A 123 -13.59 20.53 -5.89
C PRO A 123 -14.41 20.10 -4.67
N LEU A 124 -15.19 19.03 -4.84
CA LEU A 124 -15.98 18.45 -3.74
C LEU A 124 -14.97 18.21 -2.62
N ALA A 125 -15.12 18.93 -1.51
CA ALA A 125 -14.15 18.86 -0.43
C ALA A 125 -14.06 17.40 0.02
N LYS A 126 -12.87 16.79 -0.14
CA LYS A 126 -12.67 15.37 0.13
C LYS A 126 -12.89 15.11 1.62
N GLN A 127 -13.71 14.12 1.94
CA GLN A 127 -13.90 13.66 3.32
C GLN A 127 -12.57 13.17 3.89
N VAL A 128 -12.35 13.41 5.19
CA VAL A 128 -11.19 12.86 5.89
C VAL A 128 -11.59 11.53 6.50
N GLN A 129 -10.77 10.51 6.32
CA GLN A 129 -11.06 9.17 6.82
C GLN A 129 -9.93 8.70 7.73
N LEU A 130 -10.30 7.97 8.78
CA LEU A 130 -9.40 7.21 9.64
C LEU A 130 -9.71 5.71 9.50
N VAL A 131 -8.69 4.87 9.66
CA VAL A 131 -8.82 3.41 9.72
C VAL A 131 -8.28 2.92 11.06
N ALA A 132 -9.11 2.24 11.84
CA ALA A 132 -8.65 1.47 12.99
C ALA A 132 -8.32 0.04 12.55
N LEU A 133 -7.07 -0.39 12.80
CA LEU A 133 -6.56 -1.71 12.41
C LEU A 133 -6.98 -2.77 13.41
N ILE A 134 -8.16 -3.35 13.18
CA ILE A 134 -8.82 -4.24 14.14
C ILE A 134 -8.63 -5.71 13.76
N ALA A 135 -8.65 -6.04 12.46
CA ALA A 135 -8.73 -7.43 12.01
C ALA A 135 -7.52 -8.30 12.37
N LYS A 136 -6.35 -7.68 12.54
CA LYS A 136 -5.08 -8.36 12.85
C LYS A 136 -4.60 -8.09 14.28
N HIS A 137 -5.38 -7.37 15.07
CA HIS A 137 -4.99 -6.99 16.42
C HIS A 137 -5.56 -8.00 17.43
N PRO A 138 -4.74 -8.54 18.36
CA PRO A 138 -5.17 -9.63 19.23
C PRO A 138 -6.30 -9.23 20.18
N ASN A 139 -6.25 -8.02 20.74
CA ASN A 139 -7.25 -7.46 21.64
C ASN A 139 -7.66 -6.06 21.18
N PRO A 140 -8.46 -5.92 20.10
CA PRO A 140 -8.69 -4.62 19.48
C PRO A 140 -9.70 -3.73 20.21
N PHE A 141 -10.45 -4.29 21.16
CA PHE A 141 -11.56 -3.63 21.81
C PHE A 141 -11.33 -3.53 23.32
N SER A 142 -11.80 -2.43 23.92
CA SER A 142 -11.88 -2.27 25.37
C SER A 142 -13.17 -2.87 25.95
N SER A 143 -14.08 -3.33 25.09
CA SER A 143 -15.41 -3.85 25.43
C SER A 143 -15.68 -5.15 24.68
N THR A 144 -16.43 -6.05 25.30
CA THR A 144 -16.82 -7.35 24.73
C THR A 144 -17.82 -7.20 23.58
N ALA A 145 -18.59 -6.10 23.54
CA ALA A 145 -19.61 -5.84 22.53
C ALA A 145 -19.62 -4.37 22.07
N PRO A 146 -18.65 -3.95 21.22
CA PRO A 146 -18.56 -2.57 20.75
C PRO A 146 -19.85 -2.07 20.10
N CYS A 147 -20.35 -0.92 20.53
CA CYS A 147 -21.66 -0.41 20.14
C CYS A 147 -21.83 -0.17 18.62
N TRP A 148 -20.73 -0.01 17.88
CA TRP A 148 -20.70 0.22 16.44
C TRP A 148 -20.71 -1.05 15.59
N LYS A 149 -20.62 -2.25 16.19
CA LYS A 149 -20.67 -3.53 15.44
C LYS A 149 -22.06 -3.99 15.05
N SER A 150 -23.12 -3.37 15.59
CA SER A 150 -24.49 -3.68 15.21
C SER A 150 -24.81 -3.05 13.84
N ALA A 151 -25.37 -3.82 12.91
CA ALA A 151 -25.83 -3.31 11.62
C ALA A 151 -27.37 -3.38 11.55
N PRO A 152 -28.07 -2.28 11.19
CA PRO A 152 -27.56 -0.90 11.10
C PRO A 152 -27.05 -0.39 12.45
N ILE A 153 -26.11 0.56 12.43
CA ILE A 153 -25.52 1.13 13.65
C ILE A 153 -26.55 2.04 14.31
N LYS A 154 -27.47 1.44 15.08
CA LYS A 154 -28.55 2.17 15.79
C LYS A 154 -28.00 3.22 16.74
N SER A 155 -26.79 3.01 17.25
CA SER A 155 -26.06 3.90 18.15
C SER A 155 -25.39 5.08 17.43
N PHE A 156 -25.40 5.16 16.09
CA PHE A 156 -24.62 6.17 15.35
C PHE A 156 -24.94 7.61 15.76
N PRO A 157 -26.20 8.05 15.94
CA PRO A 157 -26.49 9.41 16.40
C PRO A 157 -25.86 9.74 17.76
N ASN A 158 -25.84 8.76 18.68
CA ASN A 158 -25.22 8.91 19.99
C ASN A 158 -23.69 8.98 19.87
N ILE A 159 -23.09 8.11 19.05
CA ILE A 159 -21.64 8.12 18.77
C ILE A 159 -21.23 9.45 18.14
N ALA A 160 -21.96 9.94 17.15
CA ALA A 160 -21.66 11.21 16.49
C ALA A 160 -21.79 12.40 17.44
N LYS A 161 -22.79 12.39 18.34
CA LYS A 161 -22.94 13.38 19.41
C LYS A 161 -21.76 13.35 20.38
N GLU A 162 -21.32 12.15 20.76
CA GLU A 162 -20.18 11.97 21.67
C GLU A 162 -18.88 12.44 21.03
N VAL A 163 -18.64 12.11 19.75
CA VAL A 163 -17.50 12.63 18.99
C VAL A 163 -17.51 14.15 18.99
N LYS A 164 -18.66 14.78 18.72
CA LYS A 164 -18.78 16.24 18.74
C LYS A 164 -18.49 16.85 20.12
N ALA A 165 -18.86 16.15 21.20
CA ALA A 165 -18.64 16.60 22.57
C ALA A 165 -17.19 16.42 23.04
N GLN A 166 -16.60 15.23 22.84
CA GLN A 166 -15.26 14.89 23.34
C GLN A 166 -14.12 15.24 22.36
N ALA A 167 -14.42 15.41 21.08
CA ALA A 167 -13.46 15.81 20.06
C ALA A 167 -13.97 17.04 19.28
N PRO A 168 -14.01 18.23 19.92
CA PRO A 168 -14.39 19.46 19.23
C PRO A 168 -13.53 19.70 17.98
N GLY A 169 -14.17 20.10 16.88
CA GLY A 169 -13.53 20.24 15.57
C GLY A 169 -13.54 18.96 14.72
N CYS A 170 -13.98 17.83 15.27
CA CYS A 170 -14.23 16.59 14.53
C CYS A 170 -15.74 16.40 14.34
N ALA A 171 -16.18 16.15 13.11
CA ALA A 171 -17.58 15.82 12.82
C ALA A 171 -17.66 14.50 12.06
N LEU A 172 -18.16 13.46 12.75
CA LEU A 172 -18.28 12.12 12.21
C LEU A 172 -19.49 12.03 11.26
N LEU A 173 -19.26 11.51 10.06
CA LEU A 173 -20.25 11.31 9.01
C LEU A 173 -20.72 9.86 8.91
N GLY A 174 -19.85 8.91 9.24
CA GLY A 174 -20.20 7.50 9.09
C GLY A 174 -19.13 6.56 9.60
N LEU A 175 -19.57 5.33 9.83
CA LEU A 175 -18.74 4.21 10.25
C LEU A 175 -19.03 3.03 9.33
N ARG A 176 -18.00 2.31 8.91
CA ARG A 176 -18.18 1.06 8.18
C ARG A 176 -17.01 0.11 8.40
N PRO A 177 -17.26 -1.21 8.46
CA PRO A 177 -16.19 -2.18 8.33
C PRO A 177 -15.63 -2.16 6.89
N SER A 178 -14.31 -2.33 6.74
CA SER A 178 -13.67 -2.65 5.48
C SER A 178 -13.86 -4.13 5.15
N CYS A 179 -13.63 -4.50 3.89
CA CYS A 179 -13.60 -5.92 3.48
C CYS A 179 -12.53 -6.74 4.21
N THR A 180 -11.48 -6.09 4.71
CA THR A 180 -10.42 -6.70 5.51
C THR A 180 -10.76 -6.80 7.00
N GLY A 181 -11.92 -6.32 7.45
CA GLY A 181 -12.36 -6.35 8.84
C GLY A 181 -11.85 -5.19 9.72
N ASN A 182 -11.29 -4.13 9.12
CA ASN A 182 -10.90 -2.91 9.83
C ASN A 182 -12.08 -1.93 9.93
N LEU A 183 -12.07 -1.00 10.88
CA LEU A 183 -13.12 0.02 10.98
C LEU A 183 -12.67 1.29 10.23
N ILE A 184 -13.48 1.74 9.28
CA ILE A 184 -13.30 3.02 8.59
C ILE A 184 -14.25 4.04 9.22
N MET A 185 -13.67 5.15 9.67
CA MET A 185 -14.37 6.30 10.25
C MET A 185 -14.28 7.46 9.28
N SER A 186 -15.42 7.94 8.79
CA SER A 186 -15.49 9.07 7.84
C SER A 186 -15.88 10.34 8.56
N PHE A 187 -15.13 11.42 8.34
CA PHE A 187 -15.34 12.74 8.93
C PHE A 187 -15.59 13.80 7.87
N THR A 188 -16.16 14.93 8.29
CA THR A 188 -16.32 16.09 7.41
C THR A 188 -14.96 16.60 6.92
N PRO A 189 -14.91 17.27 5.75
CA PRO A 189 -13.69 17.88 5.24
C PRO A 189 -13.08 18.95 6.16
N HIS A 190 -13.88 19.52 7.08
CA HIS A 190 -13.42 20.51 8.07
C HIS A 190 -12.68 19.87 9.26
N SER A 191 -12.75 18.55 9.40
CA SER A 191 -12.05 17.83 10.46
C SER A 191 -10.58 17.66 10.07
N SER A 192 -9.73 18.63 10.45
CA SER A 192 -8.33 18.62 10.01
C SER A 192 -7.60 17.34 10.47
N PRO A 193 -6.68 16.79 9.66
CA PRO A 193 -5.90 15.61 10.05
C PRO A 193 -5.19 15.76 11.40
N THR A 194 -4.56 16.91 11.63
CA THR A 194 -3.87 17.23 12.89
C THR A 194 -4.83 17.24 14.09
N THR A 195 -6.03 17.81 13.92
CA THR A 195 -7.06 17.79 14.97
C THR A 195 -7.48 16.37 15.29
N LEU A 196 -7.75 15.55 14.27
CA LEU A 196 -8.11 14.13 14.45
C LEU A 196 -7.03 13.36 15.21
N LEU A 197 -5.76 13.55 14.84
CA LEU A 197 -4.62 12.90 15.51
C LEU A 197 -4.50 13.35 16.98
N SER A 198 -4.70 14.64 17.26
CA SER A 198 -4.66 15.18 18.63
C SER A 198 -5.79 14.65 19.54
N LYS A 199 -6.83 14.04 18.95
CA LYS A 199 -8.01 13.53 19.66
C LYS A 199 -8.13 12.00 19.61
N LEU A 200 -7.09 11.29 19.17
CA LEU A 200 -7.14 9.84 19.02
C LEU A 200 -7.57 9.11 20.28
N ASP A 201 -7.13 9.53 21.46
CA ASP A 201 -7.50 8.84 22.72
C ASP A 201 -8.99 8.96 23.04
N ASN A 202 -9.59 10.12 22.73
CA ASN A 202 -11.03 10.30 22.87
C ASN A 202 -11.77 9.45 21.85
N LEU A 203 -11.31 9.44 20.59
CA LEU A 203 -11.88 8.59 19.55
C LEU A 203 -11.78 7.11 19.92
N ARG A 204 -10.66 6.64 20.46
CA ARG A 204 -10.50 5.26 20.94
C ARG A 204 -11.55 4.89 21.98
N LYS A 205 -11.75 5.75 22.98
CA LYS A 205 -12.77 5.54 24.02
C LYS A 205 -14.18 5.48 23.43
N ILE A 206 -14.53 6.44 22.57
CA ILE A 206 -15.85 6.52 21.93
C ILE A 206 -16.14 5.28 21.07
N PHE A 207 -15.15 4.80 20.34
CA PHE A 207 -15.27 3.60 19.52
C PHE A 207 -14.92 2.31 20.28
N GLU A 208 -14.80 2.36 21.60
CA GLU A 208 -14.49 1.19 22.44
C GLU A 208 -13.28 0.38 21.92
N LEU A 209 -12.28 1.08 21.40
CA LEU A 209 -11.03 0.52 20.89
C LEU A 209 -10.01 0.44 22.02
N SER A 210 -9.20 -0.63 22.00
CA SER A 210 -8.04 -0.72 22.89
C SER A 210 -7.08 0.45 22.67
N PRO A 211 -6.40 0.97 23.72
CA PRO A 211 -5.33 1.97 23.59
C PRO A 211 -4.27 1.58 22.55
N ASP A 212 -3.97 0.28 22.45
CA ASP A 212 -2.95 -0.27 21.57
C ASP A 212 -3.41 -0.43 20.12
N THR A 213 -4.72 -0.33 19.86
CA THR A 213 -5.27 -0.46 18.50
C THR A 213 -4.76 0.69 17.63
N PRO A 214 -4.02 0.39 16.55
CA PRO A 214 -3.51 1.43 15.67
C PRO A 214 -4.65 2.12 14.92
N ILE A 215 -4.62 3.45 14.91
CA ILE A 215 -5.53 4.28 14.11
C ILE A 215 -4.66 5.12 13.17
N LEU A 216 -4.92 5.00 11.87
CA LEU A 216 -4.16 5.67 10.81
C LEU A 216 -5.10 6.53 9.97
N HIS A 217 -4.56 7.54 9.28
CA HIS A 217 -5.32 8.17 8.21
C HIS A 217 -5.57 7.16 7.09
N ASN A 218 -6.79 7.14 6.56
CA ASN A 218 -7.09 6.45 5.31
C ASN A 218 -6.61 7.33 4.14
N THR A 219 -5.30 7.60 4.10
CA THR A 219 -4.71 8.43 3.05
C THR A 219 -4.80 7.66 1.73
N PRO A 220 -5.39 8.23 0.67
CA PRO A 220 -5.30 7.65 -0.65
C PRO A 220 -3.83 7.41 -1.00
N TRP A 221 -3.54 6.25 -1.56
CA TRP A 221 -2.20 5.87 -1.95
C TRP A 221 -2.20 5.49 -3.42
N SER A 222 -1.07 5.77 -4.07
CA SER A 222 -0.83 5.44 -5.46
C SER A 222 0.24 4.37 -5.54
N THR A 223 -0.01 3.34 -6.34
CA THR A 223 1.00 2.32 -6.65
C THR A 223 1.74 2.72 -7.92
N ILE A 224 3.05 2.70 -7.87
CA ILE A 224 3.94 3.04 -8.97
C ILE A 224 4.57 1.75 -9.50
N HIS A 225 4.47 1.53 -10.80
CA HIS A 225 5.14 0.43 -11.50
C HIS A 225 6.38 0.97 -12.20
N ILE A 226 7.55 0.49 -11.80
CA ILE A 226 8.82 0.80 -12.47
C ILE A 226 9.20 -0.43 -13.28
N ALA A 227 9.12 -0.33 -14.60
CA ALA A 227 9.47 -1.37 -15.56
C ALA A 227 10.90 -1.20 -16.07
N ASN A 228 11.44 -2.27 -16.64
CA ASN A 228 12.76 -2.28 -17.29
C ASN A 228 13.91 -2.04 -16.29
N VAL A 229 13.77 -2.51 -15.05
CA VAL A 229 14.78 -2.37 -13.99
C VAL A 229 15.83 -3.49 -14.14
N PRO A 230 17.14 -3.19 -14.20
CA PRO A 230 18.19 -4.20 -14.17
C PRO A 230 18.08 -5.10 -12.95
N THR A 231 18.24 -6.41 -13.13
CA THR A 231 18.03 -7.40 -12.07
C THR A 231 19.32 -7.76 -11.34
N HIS A 232 20.47 -7.64 -12.00
CA HIS A 232 21.80 -7.95 -11.49
C HIS A 232 22.86 -7.11 -12.26
N THR A 233 24.09 -7.07 -11.75
CA THR A 233 25.21 -6.39 -12.42
C THR A 233 25.77 -7.24 -13.56
N ASN A 234 26.05 -8.52 -13.29
CA ASN A 234 26.49 -9.51 -14.27
C ASN A 234 25.49 -10.67 -14.35
N LYS A 235 25.52 -11.43 -15.45
CA LYS A 235 24.54 -12.49 -15.72
C LYS A 235 24.57 -13.62 -14.68
N GLU A 236 25.71 -13.82 -14.06
CA GLU A 236 26.00 -14.85 -13.07
C GLU A 236 25.65 -14.40 -11.64
N ASP A 237 25.42 -13.10 -11.43
CA ASP A 237 25.13 -12.55 -10.12
C ASP A 237 23.69 -12.85 -9.69
N THR A 238 23.47 -12.91 -8.37
CA THR A 238 22.13 -13.01 -7.81
C THR A 238 21.32 -11.76 -8.08
N VAL A 239 20.01 -11.92 -8.24
CA VAL A 239 19.06 -10.81 -8.34
C VAL A 239 19.22 -9.87 -7.14
N PHE A 240 19.24 -8.55 -7.39
CA PHE A 240 19.36 -7.55 -6.33
C PHE A 240 18.30 -7.76 -5.24
N ASP A 241 18.75 -7.65 -3.99
CA ASP A 241 17.87 -7.78 -2.83
C ASP A 241 16.98 -6.54 -2.64
N GLN A 242 16.02 -6.64 -1.72
CA GLN A 242 15.06 -5.58 -1.48
C GLN A 242 15.72 -4.28 -0.96
N ALA A 243 16.78 -4.39 -0.16
CA ALA A 243 17.50 -3.24 0.38
C ALA A 243 18.20 -2.45 -0.74
N THR A 244 18.84 -3.16 -1.67
CA THR A 244 19.52 -2.59 -2.84
C THR A 244 18.54 -1.88 -3.77
N ILE A 245 17.38 -2.49 -4.04
CA ILE A 245 16.31 -1.87 -4.83
C ILE A 245 15.80 -0.60 -4.13
N THR A 246 15.55 -0.67 -2.82
CA THR A 246 15.03 0.46 -2.04
C THR A 246 16.00 1.63 -2.10
N LYS A 247 17.30 1.38 -1.90
CA LYS A 247 18.35 2.39 -2.03
C LYS A 247 18.39 3.01 -3.44
N ALA A 248 18.29 2.19 -4.48
CA ALA A 248 18.28 2.68 -5.87
C ALA A 248 17.05 3.54 -6.19
N VAL A 249 15.86 3.15 -5.74
CA VAL A 249 14.63 3.95 -5.93
C VAL A 249 14.75 5.28 -5.18
N LEU A 250 15.11 5.25 -3.89
CA LEU A 250 15.24 6.45 -3.06
C LEU A 250 16.39 7.38 -3.49
N GLY A 251 17.33 6.89 -4.31
CA GLY A 251 18.34 7.73 -4.96
C GLY A 251 17.79 8.69 -6.01
N ASN A 252 16.55 8.49 -6.49
CA ASN A 252 15.90 9.42 -7.41
C ASN A 252 15.27 10.59 -6.63
N PRO A 253 15.60 11.86 -6.94
CA PRO A 253 15.13 13.02 -6.18
C PRO A 253 13.62 13.15 -6.06
N VAL A 254 12.84 12.64 -7.02
CA VAL A 254 11.38 12.69 -6.98
C VAL A 254 10.77 11.89 -5.83
N PHE A 255 11.50 10.91 -5.25
CA PHE A 255 11.05 10.19 -4.07
C PHE A 255 11.58 10.79 -2.76
N ALA A 256 12.41 11.83 -2.81
CA ALA A 256 12.94 12.46 -1.61
C ALA A 256 11.80 13.09 -0.79
N GLY A 257 11.68 12.66 0.47
CA GLY A 257 10.64 13.15 1.38
C GLY A 257 9.23 12.59 1.13
N LEU A 258 9.05 11.67 0.20
CA LEU A 258 7.75 10.99 0.02
C LEU A 258 7.54 9.91 1.08
N ALA A 259 6.34 9.85 1.65
CA ALA A 259 5.93 8.78 2.54
C ALA A 259 5.60 7.52 1.72
N LEU A 260 6.42 6.46 1.86
CA LEU A 260 6.17 5.17 1.23
C LEU A 260 5.21 4.34 2.08
N THR A 261 4.07 3.96 1.52
CA THR A 261 3.11 3.03 2.16
C THR A 261 3.49 1.57 1.95
N SER A 262 4.21 1.27 0.86
CA SER A 262 4.87 -0.02 0.63
C SER A 262 6.28 0.22 0.12
N PRO A 263 7.30 -0.43 0.70
CA PRO A 263 8.66 -0.31 0.20
C PRO A 263 8.75 -0.87 -1.24
N PRO A 264 9.75 -0.42 -2.02
CA PRO A 264 10.04 -0.99 -3.33
C PRO A 264 10.35 -2.48 -3.21
N LYS A 265 9.69 -3.28 -4.05
CA LYS A 265 9.91 -4.72 -4.14
C LYS A 265 9.75 -5.19 -5.58
N TRP A 266 10.38 -6.32 -5.89
CA TRP A 266 10.15 -6.97 -7.17
C TRP A 266 8.68 -7.35 -7.34
N LEU A 267 8.14 -7.10 -8.54
CA LEU A 267 6.80 -7.52 -8.93
C LEU A 267 6.70 -9.06 -8.99
N HIS A 268 7.77 -9.71 -9.47
CA HIS A 268 7.91 -11.16 -9.45
C HIS A 268 8.80 -11.59 -8.30
N HIS A 269 8.57 -12.80 -7.76
CA HIS A 269 9.47 -13.37 -6.76
C HIS A 269 10.90 -13.47 -7.34
N PRO A 270 11.97 -13.14 -6.59
CA PRO A 270 13.34 -13.16 -7.11
C PRO A 270 13.74 -14.46 -7.80
N SER A 271 13.30 -15.62 -7.28
CA SER A 271 13.57 -16.93 -7.90
C SER A 271 12.89 -17.17 -9.25
N LYS A 272 11.90 -16.36 -9.63
CA LYS A 272 11.19 -16.43 -10.92
C LYS A 272 11.72 -15.43 -11.94
N ILE A 273 12.72 -14.63 -11.57
CA ILE A 273 13.32 -13.62 -12.45
C ILE A 273 14.51 -14.29 -13.16
N SER A 274 14.28 -14.70 -14.41
CA SER A 274 15.32 -15.29 -15.27
C SER A 274 15.96 -14.29 -16.25
N GLY A 275 15.32 -13.14 -16.45
CA GLY A 275 15.76 -12.12 -17.41
C GLY A 275 16.71 -11.08 -16.81
N PRO A 276 17.45 -10.35 -17.66
CA PRO A 276 18.35 -9.26 -17.25
C PRO A 276 17.60 -8.02 -16.73
N ARG A 277 16.28 -7.98 -16.95
CA ARG A 277 15.41 -6.88 -16.53
C ARG A 277 14.09 -7.42 -16.00
N SER A 278 13.55 -6.73 -15.01
CA SER A 278 12.26 -7.04 -14.39
C SER A 278 11.52 -5.75 -14.04
N SER A 279 10.54 -5.86 -13.14
CA SER A 279 9.69 -4.77 -12.69
C SER A 279 9.70 -4.65 -11.19
N VAL A 280 9.73 -3.42 -10.70
CA VAL A 280 9.60 -3.06 -9.28
C VAL A 280 8.26 -2.36 -9.08
N VAL A 281 7.63 -2.64 -7.95
CA VAL A 281 6.43 -1.93 -7.51
C VAL A 281 6.67 -1.32 -6.13
N LEU A 282 6.12 -0.13 -5.94
CA LEU A 282 6.07 0.54 -4.64
C LEU A 282 4.77 1.30 -4.51
N SER A 283 4.46 1.72 -3.30
CA SER A 283 3.26 2.50 -3.02
C SER A 283 3.62 3.73 -2.20
N ILE A 284 3.02 4.85 -2.55
CA ILE A 284 3.25 6.15 -1.90
C ILE A 284 1.92 6.70 -1.39
N GLU A 285 1.97 7.48 -0.32
CA GLU A 285 0.85 8.35 0.02
C GLU A 285 0.66 9.39 -1.08
N ASP A 286 -0.55 9.47 -1.62
CA ASP A 286 -0.88 10.39 -2.70
C ASP A 286 -2.32 10.91 -2.54
N PRO A 287 -2.57 11.79 -1.54
CA PRO A 287 -3.91 12.28 -1.23
C PRO A 287 -4.60 12.96 -2.42
N SER A 288 -3.81 13.56 -3.31
CA SER A 288 -4.27 14.36 -4.45
C SER A 288 -4.33 13.56 -5.75
N GLY A 289 -3.52 12.51 -5.90
CA GLY A 289 -3.29 11.82 -7.17
C GLY A 289 -2.21 12.48 -8.03
N THR A 290 -1.70 13.65 -7.65
CA THR A 290 -0.74 14.42 -8.46
C THR A 290 0.67 13.88 -8.31
N LEU A 291 1.02 13.28 -7.16
CA LEU A 291 2.38 12.76 -6.94
C LEU A 291 2.66 11.60 -7.90
N ALA A 292 1.70 10.70 -8.08
CA ALA A 292 1.81 9.63 -9.07
C ALA A 292 1.99 10.17 -10.49
N GLN A 293 1.25 11.21 -10.87
CA GLN A 293 1.40 11.86 -12.18
C GLN A 293 2.77 12.51 -12.34
N THR A 294 3.28 13.19 -11.32
CA THR A 294 4.64 13.76 -11.35
C THR A 294 5.67 12.66 -11.55
N ILE A 295 5.59 11.55 -10.80
CA ILE A 295 6.52 10.43 -10.92
C ILE A 295 6.43 9.77 -12.29
N LEU A 296 5.22 9.62 -12.85
CA LEU A 296 5.01 9.05 -14.19
C LEU A 296 5.71 9.85 -15.30
N ASN A 297 5.78 11.17 -15.16
CA ASN A 297 6.37 12.07 -16.14
C ASN A 297 7.84 12.40 -15.85
N THR A 298 8.38 11.97 -14.71
CA THR A 298 9.77 12.25 -14.31
C THR A 298 10.70 11.13 -14.80
N PRO A 299 11.81 11.45 -15.50
CA PRO A 299 12.83 10.47 -15.83
C PRO A 299 13.40 9.83 -14.56
N LEU A 300 13.40 8.50 -14.51
CA LEU A 300 13.97 7.73 -13.41
C LEU A 300 15.16 6.91 -13.87
N PHE A 301 16.09 6.70 -12.94
CA PHE A 301 17.28 5.89 -13.13
C PHE A 301 17.40 4.87 -11.99
N MET A 302 17.75 3.63 -12.33
CA MET A 302 18.11 2.61 -11.35
C MET A 302 19.37 1.90 -11.84
N PHE A 303 20.35 1.75 -10.94
CA PHE A 303 21.63 1.10 -11.25
C PHE A 303 22.33 1.71 -12.48
N GLY A 304 22.29 3.05 -12.61
CA GLY A 304 22.88 3.78 -13.74
C GLY A 304 22.11 3.67 -15.06
N SER A 305 21.00 2.93 -15.13
CA SER A 305 20.20 2.75 -16.35
C SER A 305 18.87 3.50 -16.29
N PRO A 306 18.38 4.08 -17.40
CA PRO A 306 17.04 4.66 -17.45
C PRO A 306 15.97 3.57 -17.35
N VAL A 307 14.96 3.81 -16.51
CA VAL A 307 13.82 2.91 -16.31
C VAL A 307 12.52 3.59 -16.73
N ARG A 308 11.46 2.81 -16.97
CA ARG A 308 10.16 3.36 -17.40
C ARG A 308 9.15 3.26 -16.28
N VAL A 309 8.52 4.36 -15.94
CA VAL A 309 7.38 4.36 -15.02
C VAL A 309 6.10 4.11 -15.81
N LYS A 310 5.25 3.23 -15.29
CA LYS A 310 3.94 2.92 -15.87
C LYS A 310 2.85 3.14 -14.83
N PRO A 311 1.64 3.56 -15.26
CA PRO A 311 0.48 3.56 -14.38
C PRO A 311 0.22 2.14 -13.88
N TRP A 312 0.02 1.98 -12.58
CA TRP A 312 -0.46 0.71 -12.04
C TRP A 312 -1.94 0.58 -12.37
N LEU A 313 -2.25 -0.24 -13.37
CA LEU A 313 -3.62 -0.65 -13.63
C LEU A 313 -3.94 -1.82 -12.69
N PRO A 314 -5.02 -1.74 -11.88
CA PRO A 314 -5.46 -2.91 -11.13
C PRO A 314 -5.71 -4.03 -12.14
N VAL A 315 -4.96 -5.13 -11.99
CA VAL A 315 -5.23 -6.34 -12.77
C VAL A 315 -6.68 -6.72 -12.48
N PRO A 316 -7.55 -6.83 -13.50
CA PRO A 316 -8.91 -7.25 -13.26
C PRO A 316 -8.88 -8.60 -12.54
N SER A 317 -9.67 -8.73 -11.48
CA SER A 317 -9.83 -10.01 -10.80
C SER A 317 -10.13 -11.08 -11.84
N PRO A 318 -9.46 -12.25 -11.82
CA PRO A 318 -9.84 -13.32 -12.72
C PRO A 318 -11.34 -13.59 -12.55
N PRO A 319 -12.08 -13.80 -13.65
CA PRO A 319 -13.49 -14.11 -13.55
C PRO A 319 -13.66 -15.31 -12.61
N PRO A 320 -14.72 -15.33 -11.77
CA PRO A 320 -14.97 -16.47 -10.91
C PRO A 320 -14.92 -17.72 -11.76
N GLN A 321 -14.00 -18.64 -11.44
CA GLN A 321 -13.95 -19.93 -12.09
C GLN A 321 -15.25 -20.63 -11.74
N ILE A 322 -16.19 -20.63 -12.68
CA ILE A 322 -17.37 -21.49 -12.63
C ILE A 322 -16.78 -22.89 -12.71
N HIS A 323 -16.60 -23.53 -11.56
CA HIS A 323 -16.33 -24.95 -11.53
C HIS A 323 -17.56 -25.62 -12.15
N PRO A 324 -17.42 -26.36 -13.25
CA PRO A 324 -18.54 -27.17 -13.74
C PRO A 324 -18.92 -28.15 -12.63
N ASP A 325 -20.20 -28.16 -12.30
CA ASP A 325 -20.77 -29.08 -11.33
C ASP A 325 -20.48 -30.51 -11.82
N PRO A 326 -19.92 -31.41 -11.00
CA PRO A 326 -19.60 -32.78 -11.41
C PRO A 326 -20.85 -33.65 -11.66
N ALA A 327 -22.05 -33.06 -11.79
CA ALA A 327 -23.30 -33.78 -12.00
C ALA A 327 -23.63 -34.09 -13.47
N ASP A 328 -22.91 -33.51 -14.44
CA ASP A 328 -23.19 -33.68 -15.88
C ASP A 328 -22.24 -34.64 -16.62
N MET A 329 -21.51 -35.51 -15.89
CA MET A 329 -20.55 -36.45 -16.50
C MET A 329 -20.90 -37.93 -16.37
N ASP A 330 -22.16 -38.28 -16.09
CA ASP A 330 -22.64 -39.66 -16.17
C ASP A 330 -23.88 -39.75 -17.06
N CYS A 331 -23.70 -39.62 -18.38
CA CYS A 331 -24.62 -40.10 -19.42
C CYS A 331 -23.88 -40.15 -20.77
N ALA A 332 -23.00 -41.14 -20.94
CA ALA A 332 -22.61 -41.69 -22.23
C ALA A 332 -22.11 -43.13 -22.05
#